data_AF-A0A9P6AMU2-F1
#
_entry.id   AF-A0A9P6AMU2-F1
#
_cell.length_a   1.000
_cell.length_b   1.000
_cell.length_c   1.000
_cell.angle_alpha   90.00
_cell.angle_beta   90.00
_cell.angle_gamma   90.00
#
_symmetry.space_group_name_H-M   'P 1'
#
loop_
_entity.id
_entity.type
_entity.pdbx_description
1 polymer ?
#
loop_
_entity_poly.entity_id
_entity_poly.type
_entity_poly.pdbx_seq_one_letter_code
_entity_poly.pdbx_strand_id
1 'polypeptide(L)' 'FSGHLNFGTDAWSSPNHQALVAFTVHYASKGKVESFLLDVIEVAKSHSGKNLAKAFHSILVDFGITHKVCVLFIIPLTTS' A
#
# COMPACT_ATOMS: atom_id res chain seq x y z
N PHE A 1 -3.38 8.28 -22.74
CA PHE A 1 -3.72 7.99 -21.34
C PHE A 1 -2.44 7.60 -20.63
N SER A 2 -1.84 8.55 -19.90
CA SER A 2 -0.74 8.23 -19.00
C SER A 2 -1.34 7.52 -17.80
N GLY A 3 -1.24 6.19 -17.79
CA GLY A 3 -1.80 5.31 -16.75
C GLY A 3 -1.02 5.45 -15.44
N HIS A 4 -1.27 6.54 -14.72
CA HIS A 4 -0.68 6.78 -13.40
C HIS A 4 -1.30 5.82 -12.38
N LEU A 5 -0.44 5.06 -11.68
CA LEU A 5 -0.81 4.26 -10.53
C LEU A 5 -0.50 5.05 -9.26
N ASN A 6 -1.51 5.26 -8.43
CA ASN A 6 -1.38 5.88 -7.11
C ASN A 6 -1.43 4.78 -6.06
N PHE A 7 -0.44 4.73 -5.17
CA PHE A 7 -0.40 3.72 -4.12
C PHE A 7 -0.80 4.32 -2.78
N GLY A 8 -1.70 3.65 -2.07
CA GLY A 8 -2.10 3.96 -0.71
C GLY A 8 -1.50 2.96 0.27
N THR A 9 -1.06 3.44 1.42
CA THR A 9 -0.70 2.60 2.56
C THR A 9 -1.53 3.00 3.76
N ASP A 10 -2.22 2.03 4.35
CA ASP A 10 -3.02 2.23 5.55
C ASP A 10 -2.51 1.29 6.64
N ALA A 11 -2.14 1.86 7.79
CA ALA A 11 -1.53 1.13 8.88
C ALA A 11 -2.38 1.28 10.14
N TRP A 12 -2.80 0.14 10.72
CA TRP A 12 -3.60 0.14 11.94
C TRP A 12 -3.13 -0.95 12.91
N SER A 13 -3.46 -0.77 14.19
CA SER A 13 -3.30 -1.84 15.18
C SER A 13 -4.62 -2.56 15.33
N SER A 14 -4.62 -3.88 15.13
CA SER A 14 -5.80 -4.70 15.39
C SER A 14 -6.06 -4.77 16.90
N PRO A 15 -7.31 -5.04 17.32
CA PRO A 15 -7.64 -5.24 18.73
C PRO A 15 -6.80 -6.32 19.43
N ASN A 16 -6.17 -7.23 18.66
CA ASN A 16 -5.31 -8.30 19.15
C ASN A 16 -3.83 -7.88 19.30
N HIS A 17 -3.53 -6.57 19.37
CA HIS A 17 -2.18 -6.01 19.44
C HIS A 17 -1.30 -6.32 18.21
N GLN A 18 -1.90 -6.65 17.07
CA GLN A 18 -1.16 -6.91 15.84
C GLN A 18 -1.13 -5.65 14.98
N ALA A 19 0.05 -5.17 14.64
CA ALA A 19 0.20 -4.09 13.68
C ALA A 19 0.00 -4.62 12.26
N LEU A 20 -1.00 -4.09 11.56
CA LEU A 20 -1.32 -4.44 10.18
C LEU A 20 -1.06 -3.25 9.26
N VAL A 21 -0.62 -3.54 8.04
CA VAL A 21 -0.52 -2.54 6.98
C VAL A 21 -1.15 -3.09 5.70
N ALA A 22 -2.15 -2.37 5.19
CA ALA A 22 -2.72 -2.59 3.87
C ALA A 22 -2.01 -1.74 2.82
N PHE A 23 -1.78 -2.33 1.66
CA PHE A 23 -1.33 -1.65 0.46
C PHE A 23 -2.44 -1.67 -0.58
N THR A 24 -2.82 -0.50 -1.08
CA THR A 24 -3.81 -0.36 -2.15
C THR A 24 -3.19 0.34 -3.35
N VAL A 25 -3.71 0.05 -4.54
CA VAL A 25 -3.44 0.82 -5.75
C VAL A 25 -4.74 1.40 -6.28
N HIS A 26 -4.69 2.68 -6.61
CA HIS A 26 -5.76 3.44 -7.20
C HIS A 26 -5.32 3.91 -8.59
N TYR A 27 -6.14 3.67 -9.61
CA TYR A 27 -5.84 4.09 -10.97
C TYR A 27 -7.10 4.48 -11.73
N ALA A 28 -6.94 5.35 -12.72
CA ALA A 28 -8.04 5.78 -13.57
C ALA A 28 -8.11 4.88 -14.81
N SER A 29 -9.23 4.17 -14.98
CA SER A 29 -9.52 3.33 -16.14
C SER A 29 -10.84 3.77 -16.77
N LYS A 30 -10.81 4.12 -18.06
CA LYS A 30 -12.00 4.53 -18.83
C LYS A 30 -12.84 5.63 -18.15
N GLY A 31 -12.19 6.58 -17.48
CA GLY A 31 -12.87 7.70 -16.78
C GLY A 31 -13.46 7.34 -15.41
N LYS A 32 -13.22 6.13 -14.90
CA LYS A 32 -13.57 5.72 -13.53
C LYS A 32 -12.31 5.49 -12.70
N VAL A 33 -12.37 5.82 -11.41
CA VAL A 33 -11.32 5.48 -10.45
C VAL A 33 -11.58 4.05 -9.96
N GLU A 34 -10.61 3.18 -10.18
CA GLU A 34 -10.60 1.80 -9.69
C GLU A 34 -9.60 1.70 -8.54
N SER A 35 -9.96 0.92 -7.52
CA SER A 35 -9.13 0.69 -6.34
C SER A 35 -8.95 -0.81 -6.17
N PHE A 36 -7.72 -1.26 -5.96
CA PHE A 36 -7.38 -2.67 -5.77
C PHE A 36 -6.52 -2.83 -4.53
N LEU A 37 -6.92 -3.73 -3.63
CA LEU A 37 -6.12 -4.13 -2.47
C LEU A 37 -5.03 -5.08 -2.96
N LEU A 38 -3.77 -4.66 -2.80
CA LEU A 38 -2.62 -5.46 -3.22
C LEU A 38 -2.28 -6.51 -2.18
N ASP A 39 -2.14 -6.11 -0.91
CA ASP A 39 -1.79 -7.00 0.19
C ASP A 39 -2.13 -6.37 1.56
N VAL A 40 -2.25 -7.22 2.57
CA VAL A 40 -2.35 -6.82 3.99
C VAL A 40 -1.34 -7.63 4.78
N ILE A 41 -0.30 -6.98 5.27
CA ILE A 41 0.79 -7.64 5.99
C ILE A 41 0.72 -7.34 7.48
N GLU A 42 1.05 -8.33 8.30
CA GLU A 42 1.31 -8.14 9.72
C GLU A 42 2.77 -7.75 9.95
N VAL A 43 2.98 -6.57 10.53
CA VAL A 43 4.32 -6.06 10.87
C VAL A 43 4.65 -6.45 12.30
N ALA A 44 4.90 -7.74 12.53
CA ALA A 44 5.14 -8.32 13.86
C ALA A 44 6.46 -7.86 14.53
N LYS A 45 7.41 -7.27 13.79
CA LYS A 45 8.70 -6.83 14.32
C LYS A 45 9.03 -5.40 13.90
N SER A 46 9.15 -4.53 14.91
CA SER A 46 9.66 -3.17 14.91
C SER A 46 9.38 -2.38 13.63
N HIS A 47 8.41 -1.47 13.73
CA HIS A 47 7.98 -0.45 12.76
C HIS A 47 9.11 0.43 12.19
N SER A 48 10.10 -0.18 11.54
CA SER A 48 11.12 0.54 10.80
C SER A 48 10.60 0.72 9.37
N GLY A 49 10.65 1.95 8.86
CA GLY A 49 10.29 2.23 7.46
C GLY A 49 11.06 1.36 6.45
N LYS A 50 12.21 0.81 6.84
CA LYS A 50 12.99 -0.16 6.03
C LYS A 50 12.26 -1.48 5.80
N ASN A 51 11.63 -2.05 6.84
CA ASN A 51 10.89 -3.31 6.70
C ASN A 51 9.65 -3.11 5.83
N LEU A 52 8.96 -1.98 6.01
CA LEU A 52 7.81 -1.61 5.21
C LEU A 52 8.18 -1.40 3.74
N ALA A 53 9.26 -0.66 3.47
CA ALA A 53 9.76 -0.44 2.12
C ALA A 53 10.16 -1.76 1.44
N LYS A 54 10.75 -2.70 2.18
CA LYS A 54 11.11 -4.02 1.66
C LYS A 54 9.87 -4.84 1.30
N ALA A 55 8.86 -4.88 2.16
CA ALA A 55 7.62 -5.58 1.88
C ALA A 55 6.86 -4.95 0.69
N PHE A 56 6.79 -3.63 0.65
CA PHE A 56 6.20 -2.91 -0.48
C PHE A 56 6.93 -3.18 -1.80
N HIS A 57 8.27 -3.20 -1.77
CA HIS A 57 9.07 -3.54 -2.94
C HIS A 57 8.78 -4.97 -3.45
N SER A 58 8.68 -5.96 -2.55
CA SER A 58 8.33 -7.33 -2.92
C SER A 58 6.97 -7.38 -3.63
N ILE A 59 5.95 -6.70 -3.10
CA ILE A 59 4.63 -6.60 -3.72
C ILE A 59 4.74 -6.00 -5.13
N LEU A 60 5.49 -4.91 -5.30
CA LEU A 60 5.68 -4.28 -6.61
C LEU A 60 6.38 -5.21 -7.63
N VAL A 61 7.28 -6.09 -7.16
CA VAL A 61 7.95 -7.10 -7.99
C VAL A 61 6.97 -8.20 -8.38
N ASP A 62 6.21 -8.74 -7.41
CA ASP A 62 5.25 -9.83 -7.64
C ASP A 62 4.15 -9.44 -8.62
N PHE A 63 3.68 -8.19 -8.56
CA PHE A 63 2.68 -7.66 -9.49
C PHE A 63 3.28 -7.18 -10.83
N GLY A 64 4.62 -7.20 -11.01
CA GLY A 64 5.28 -6.76 -12.24
C GLY A 64 5.13 -5.27 -12.55
N ILE A 65 4.82 -4.45 -11.54
CA ILE A 65 4.51 -3.01 -11.67
C ILE A 65 5.64 -2.11 -11.14
N THR A 66 6.83 -2.68 -10.92
CA THR A 66 8.00 -1.99 -10.34
C THR A 66 8.40 -0.72 -11.11
N HIS A 67 8.13 -0.66 -12.41
CA HIS A 67 8.46 0.48 -13.26
C HIS A 67 7.35 1.54 -13.39
N LYS A 68 6.19 1.37 -12.73
CA LYS A 68 5.00 2.24 -12.88
C LYS A 68 4.62 3.01 -11.62
N VAL A 69 5.57 3.23 -10.71
CA VAL A 69 5.31 3.95 -9.45
C VAL A 69 5.42 5.46 -9.69
N CYS A 70 4.31 6.19 -9.52
CA CYS A 70 4.29 7.63 -9.73
C CYS A 70 4.20 8.42 -8.41
N VAL A 71 3.41 7.96 -7.43
CA VAL A 71 3.28 8.58 -6.11
C VAL A 71 2.91 7.53 -5.05
N LEU A 72 3.50 7.64 -3.86
CA LEU A 72 3.14 6.90 -2.64
C LEU A 72 2.49 7.87 -1.64
N PHE A 73 1.21 7.66 -1.31
CA PHE A 73 0.53 8.41 -0.26
C PHE A 73 0.39 7.56 0.99
N ILE A 74 0.93 8.04 2.11
CA ILE A 74 0.67 7.49 3.43
C ILE A 74 -0.59 8.17 3.94
N ILE A 75 -1.69 7.42 4.08
CA ILE A 75 -2.93 7.95 4.62
C ILE A 75 -3.05 7.44 6.05
N PRO A 76 -2.71 8.24 7.08
CA PRO A 76 -2.99 7.84 8.44
C PRO A 76 -4.51 7.89 8.66
N LEU A 77 -5.16 6.74 8.91
CA LEU A 77 -6.51 6.74 9.46
C LEU A 77 -6.41 7.21 10.92
N THR A 78 -6.79 8.47 11.16
CA THR A 78 -7.04 8.96 12.52
C THR A 78 -8.24 8.21 13.08
N THR A 79 -8.01 7.29 14.01
CA THR A 79 -9.07 6.73 14.85
C THR A 79 -9.47 7.77 15.89
N SER A 80 -10.62 8.41 15.65
CA SER A 80 -11.48 9.20 16.55
C SER A 80 -10.93 10.42 17.30
#